data_AF-A0A6L5F1T3-F1
#
_entry.id   AF-A0A6L5F1T3-F1
#
_cell.length_a   1.000
_cell.length_b   1.000
_cell.length_c   1.000
_cell.angle_alpha   90.00
_cell.angle_beta   90.00
_cell.angle_gamma   90.00
#
_symmetry.space_group_name_H-M   'P 1'
#
loop_
_entity.id
_entity.type
_entity.pdbx_description
1 polymer ?
#
loop_
_entity_poly.entity_id
_entity_poly.type
_entity_poly.pdbx_seq_one_letter_code
_entity_poly.pdbx_strand_id
1 'polypeptide(L)'
;MKVLVVGSGGREHALVRALVADAVVTEVHAAPGNPGMAEQAETHAVPVDDVPALVQLARRLAVNLVVVGPEAPLVAGLADALATASIACFGPSAAAARLEGSKA
;
A
#
# COMPACT_ATOMS: atom_id res chain seq x y z
N MET A 1 -13.66 2.16 6.92
CA MET A 1 -12.38 2.72 6.44
C MET A 1 -11.93 1.93 5.22
N LYS A 2 -11.60 2.60 4.11
CA LYS A 2 -11.05 1.95 2.91
C LYS A 2 -9.53 1.92 2.96
N VAL A 3 -8.92 0.76 2.71
CA VAL A 3 -7.47 0.56 2.81
C VAL A 3 -6.92 0.03 1.49
N LEU A 4 -5.81 0.59 1.03
CA LEU A 4 -5.00 0.04 -0.06
C LEU A 4 -3.73 -0.59 0.49
N VAL A 5 -3.51 -1.87 0.23
CA VAL A 5 -2.26 -2.58 0.55
C VAL A 5 -1.37 -2.62 -0.70
N VAL A 6 -0.14 -2.13 -0.61
CA VAL A 6 0.83 -2.15 -1.71
C VAL A 6 1.77 -3.33 -1.53
N GLY A 7 1.83 -4.19 -2.55
CA GLY A 7 2.66 -5.40 -2.60
C GLY A 7 1.89 -6.63 -3.08
N SER A 8 2.62 -7.74 -3.22
CA SER A 8 2.11 -9.01 -3.77
C SER A 8 2.62 -10.24 -3.03
N GLY A 9 3.42 -10.06 -1.96
CA GLY A 9 4.04 -11.14 -1.21
C GLY A 9 3.12 -11.75 -0.16
N GLY A 10 3.65 -12.74 0.56
CA GLY A 10 2.94 -13.39 1.67
C GLY A 10 2.68 -12.46 2.86
N ARG A 11 3.57 -11.51 3.11
CA ARG A 11 3.39 -10.48 4.16
C ARG A 11 2.15 -9.62 3.88
N GLU A 12 2.01 -9.17 2.64
CA GLU A 12 0.86 -8.35 2.25
C GLU A 12 -0.44 -9.16 2.23
N HIS A 13 -0.38 -10.46 1.90
CA HIS A 13 -1.55 -11.34 2.03
C HIS A 13 -1.99 -11.44 3.49
N ALA A 14 -1.05 -11.63 4.43
CA ALA A 14 -1.38 -11.67 5.85
C ALA A 14 -1.99 -10.34 6.35
N LEU A 15 -1.48 -9.20 5.87
CA LEU A 15 -2.05 -7.87 6.16
C LEU A 15 -3.47 -7.73 5.61
N VAL A 16 -3.71 -8.11 4.35
CA VAL A 16 -5.06 -8.11 3.75
C VAL A 16 -6.02 -8.96 4.58
N ARG A 17 -5.62 -10.19 4.93
CA ARG A 17 -6.45 -11.08 5.76
C ARG A 17 -6.80 -10.47 7.12
N ALA A 18 -5.86 -9.79 7.77
CA ALA A 18 -6.10 -9.13 9.04
C ALA A 18 -7.03 -7.92 8.89
N LEU A 19 -6.82 -7.09 7.87
CA LEU A 19 -7.61 -5.89 7.59
C LEU A 19 -9.06 -6.24 7.22
N VAL A 20 -9.29 -7.30 6.43
CA VAL A 20 -10.64 -7.77 6.08
C VAL A 20 -11.43 -8.23 7.30
N ALA A 21 -10.76 -8.73 8.35
CA ALA A 21 -11.41 -9.19 9.58
C ALA A 21 -11.73 -8.06 10.58
N ASP A 22 -11.24 -6.84 10.34
CA ASP A 22 -11.43 -5.71 11.24
C ASP A 22 -12.78 -5.01 10.99
N ALA A 23 -13.58 -4.86 12.05
CA ALA A 23 -14.92 -4.27 11.99
C ALA A 23 -14.95 -2.80 11.54
N VAL A 24 -13.86 -2.04 11.67
CA VAL A 24 -13.80 -0.64 11.21
C VAL A 24 -13.34 -0.50 9.76
N VAL A 25 -12.80 -1.57 9.16
CA VAL A 25 -12.39 -1.62 7.76
C VAL A 25 -13.58 -2.03 6.91
N THR A 26 -13.89 -1.22 5.91
CA THR A 26 -15.09 -1.41 5.07
C THR A 26 -14.75 -1.97 3.70
N GLU A 27 -13.57 -1.64 3.17
CA GLU A 27 -13.09 -2.14 1.88
C GLU A 27 -11.56 -2.29 1.95
N VAL A 28 -11.06 -3.39 1.41
CA VAL A 28 -9.62 -3.63 1.24
C VAL A 28 -9.34 -3.81 -0.25
N HIS A 29 -8.34 -3.08 -0.73
CA HIS A 29 -7.78 -3.21 -2.05
C HIS A 29 -6.31 -3.58 -1.97
N ALA A 30 -5.78 -4.24 -3.00
CA ALA A 30 -4.36 -4.56 -3.11
C ALA A 30 -3.79 -4.12 -4.47
N ALA A 31 -2.52 -3.72 -4.50
CA ALA A 31 -1.81 -3.34 -5.72
C ALA A 31 -0.34 -3.81 -5.70
N PRO A 32 0.10 -4.69 -6.61
CA PRO A 32 -0.72 -5.44 -7.57
C PRO A 32 -1.53 -6.58 -6.92
N GLY A 33 -1.22 -6.95 -5.68
CA GLY A 33 -1.82 -8.12 -5.03
C GLY A 33 -1.34 -9.45 -5.65
N ASN A 34 -1.99 -10.55 -5.24
CA ASN A 34 -1.77 -11.89 -5.79
C ASN A 34 -3.10 -12.68 -5.81
N PRO A 35 -3.16 -13.87 -6.45
CA PRO A 35 -4.41 -14.63 -6.56
C PRO A 35 -5.07 -14.97 -5.22
N GLY A 36 -4.30 -15.22 -4.16
CA GLY A 36 -4.86 -15.48 -2.83
C GLY A 36 -5.51 -14.24 -2.21
N MET A 37 -4.93 -13.06 -2.42
CA MET A 37 -5.55 -11.80 -1.99
C MET A 37 -6.84 -11.51 -2.77
N ALA A 38 -6.91 -11.89 -4.05
CA ALA A 38 -8.09 -11.67 -4.89
C ALA A 38 -9.35 -12.41 -4.40
N GLU A 39 -9.18 -13.43 -3.55
CA GLU A 39 -10.29 -14.13 -2.89
C GLU A 39 -10.95 -13.29 -1.77
N GLN A 40 -10.27 -12.23 -1.29
CA GLN A 40 -10.65 -11.48 -0.09
C GLN A 40 -10.68 -9.95 -0.30
N ALA A 41 -9.99 -9.44 -1.32
CA ALA A 41 -9.82 -8.03 -1.60
C ALA A 41 -9.73 -7.79 -3.12
N GLU A 42 -10.13 -6.60 -3.58
CA GLU A 42 -10.01 -6.26 -5.00
C GLU A 42 -8.56 -5.91 -5.34
N THR A 43 -7.98 -6.61 -6.32
CA THR A 43 -6.61 -6.41 -6.79
C THR A 43 -6.57 -5.51 -8.02
N HIS A 44 -5.64 -4.55 -8.04
CA HIS A 44 -5.45 -3.59 -9.13
C HIS A 44 -4.10 -3.83 -9.79
N ALA A 45 -4.04 -3.94 -11.11
CA ALA A 45 -2.79 -4.15 -11.85
C ALA A 45 -1.92 -2.88 -11.92
N VAL A 46 -1.45 -2.42 -10.76
CA VAL A 46 -0.52 -1.28 -10.60
C VAL A 46 0.78 -1.81 -9.99
N PRO A 47 1.92 -1.64 -10.68
CA PRO A 47 3.23 -2.03 -10.16
C PRO A 47 3.60 -1.30 -8.87
N VAL A 48 4.38 -1.95 -8.00
CA VAL A 48 4.79 -1.38 -6.70
C VAL A 48 5.78 -0.22 -6.84
N ASP A 49 6.47 -0.13 -7.97
CA ASP A 49 7.46 0.91 -8.29
C ASP A 49 6.86 2.11 -9.05
N ASP A 50 5.59 2.04 -9.45
CA ASP A 50 4.88 3.15 -10.09
C ASP A 50 4.17 4.04 -9.04
N VAL A 51 4.97 4.85 -8.34
CA VAL A 51 4.48 5.79 -7.31
C VAL A 51 3.36 6.70 -7.84
N PRO A 52 3.48 7.35 -9.01
CA PRO A 52 2.39 8.15 -9.56
C PRO A 52 1.09 7.37 -9.74
N ALA A 53 1.14 6.16 -10.30
CA ALA A 53 -0.06 5.34 -10.50
C ALA A 53 -0.67 4.88 -9.16
N LEU A 54 0.14 4.56 -8.16
CA LEU A 54 -0.34 4.20 -6.81
C LEU A 54 -1.07 5.37 -6.14
N VAL A 55 -0.53 6.59 -6.24
CA VAL A 55 -1.21 7.80 -5.71
C VAL A 55 -2.51 8.07 -6.46
N GLN A 56 -2.52 7.93 -7.79
CA GLN A 56 -3.74 8.08 -8.58
C GLN A 56 -4.79 7.03 -8.22
N LEU A 57 -4.38 5.76 -8.05
CA LEU A 57 -5.26 4.68 -7.61
C LEU A 57 -5.87 5.00 -6.25
N ALA A 58 -5.05 5.38 -5.27
CA ALA A 58 -5.50 5.74 -3.92
C ALA A 58 -6.55 6.87 -3.95
N ARG A 59 -6.34 7.89 -4.79
CA ARG A 59 -7.32 8.97 -5.01
C ARG A 59 -8.61 8.48 -5.65
N ARG A 60 -8.51 7.70 -6.74
CA ARG A 60 -9.70 7.19 -7.46
C ARG A 60 -10.58 6.31 -6.58
N LEU A 61 -9.96 5.49 -5.74
CA LEU A 61 -10.66 4.62 -4.79
C LEU A 61 -11.13 5.37 -3.53
N ALA A 62 -10.71 6.62 -3.34
CA ALA A 62 -10.94 7.42 -2.14
C ALA A 62 -10.53 6.66 -0.86
N VAL A 63 -9.35 6.02 -0.86
CA VAL A 63 -8.87 5.29 0.31
C VAL A 63 -8.50 6.23 1.44
N ASN A 64 -8.75 5.78 2.67
CA ASN A 64 -8.38 6.54 3.86
C ASN A 64 -6.93 6.27 4.27
N LEU A 65 -6.44 5.05 4.01
CA LEU A 65 -5.12 4.60 4.42
C LEU A 65 -4.47 3.77 3.30
N VAL A 66 -3.19 3.99 3.08
CA VAL A 66 -2.33 3.09 2.30
C VAL A 66 -1.35 2.39 3.24
N VAL A 67 -1.24 1.07 3.15
CA VAL A 67 -0.27 0.25 3.90
C VAL A 67 0.77 -0.27 2.90
N VAL A 68 2.03 0.09 3.08
CA VAL A 68 3.09 -0.25 2.12
C VAL A 68 3.91 -1.41 2.65
N GLY A 69 3.87 -2.54 1.95
CA GLY A 69 4.60 -3.74 2.34
C GLY A 69 6.05 -3.76 1.87
N PRO A 70 6.34 -3.67 0.56
CA PRO A 70 7.70 -3.67 0.03
C PRO A 70 8.47 -2.39 0.33
N GLU A 71 9.79 -2.51 0.47
CA GLU A 71 10.70 -1.41 0.77
C GLU A 71 10.94 -0.47 -0.42
N ALA A 72 10.92 -0.99 -1.65
CA ALA A 72 11.19 -0.22 -2.87
C ALA A 72 10.28 1.01 -3.06
N PRO A 73 8.94 0.93 -2.96
CA PRO A 73 8.07 2.11 -3.02
C PRO A 73 8.36 3.15 -1.93
N LEU A 74 8.78 2.71 -0.74
CA LEU A 74 9.09 3.62 0.37
C LEU A 74 10.36 4.40 0.08
N VAL A 75 11.41 3.73 -0.41
CA VAL A 75 12.64 4.39 -0.88
C VAL A 75 12.35 5.34 -2.04
N ALA A 76 11.41 5.00 -2.92
CA ALA A 76 10.95 5.85 -4.02
C ALA A 76 10.04 7.03 -3.60
N GLY A 77 9.72 7.16 -2.30
CA GLY A 77 8.96 8.30 -1.77
C GLY A 77 7.45 8.20 -1.88
N LEU A 78 6.89 6.99 -1.94
CA LEU A 78 5.43 6.79 -1.97
C LEU A 78 4.73 7.44 -0.77
N ALA A 79 5.28 7.28 0.44
CA ALA A 79 4.69 7.87 1.65
C ALA A 79 4.65 9.40 1.58
N ASP A 80 5.70 10.05 1.07
CA ASP A 80 5.78 11.50 0.90
C ASP A 80 4.79 12.00 -0.17
N ALA A 81 4.65 11.25 -1.27
CA ALA A 81 3.72 11.55 -2.34
C ALA A 81 2.25 11.45 -1.88
N LEU A 82 1.92 10.43 -1.07
CA LEU A 82 0.60 10.27 -0.45
C LEU A 82 0.31 11.39 0.55
N ALA A 83 1.28 11.79 1.36
CA ALA A 83 1.13 12.92 2.29
C ALA A 83 0.83 14.23 1.55
N THR A 84 1.53 14.50 0.44
CA THR A 84 1.23 15.65 -0.46
C THR A 84 -0.20 15.57 -1.03
N ALA A 85 -0.70 14.35 -1.25
CA ALA A 85 -2.07 14.10 -1.67
C ALA A 85 -3.11 14.11 -0.54
N SER A 86 -2.72 14.39 0.71
CA SER A 86 -3.57 14.30 1.90
C SER A 86 -4.18 12.90 2.14
N ILE A 87 -3.43 11.86 1.80
CA ILE A 87 -3.81 10.45 2.03
C ILE A 87 -2.89 9.88 3.11
N ALA A 88 -3.46 9.26 4.14
CA ALA A 88 -2.66 8.65 5.20
C ALA A 88 -1.87 7.44 4.67
N CYS A 89 -0.63 7.32 5.13
CA CYS A 89 0.26 6.21 4.76
C CYS A 89 0.83 5.57 6.02
N PHE A 90 0.71 4.25 6.13
CA PHE A 90 1.47 3.44 7.06
C PHE A 90 2.74 2.95 6.36
N GLY A 91 3.82 3.71 6.56
CA GLY A 91 5.14 3.49 6.00
C GLY A 91 6.04 4.70 6.25
N PRO A 92 7.37 4.51 6.35
CA PRO A 92 8.31 5.61 6.54
C PRO A 92 8.36 6.55 5.32
N SER A 93 8.74 7.81 5.55
CA SER A 93 9.16 8.72 4.45
C SER A 93 10.37 8.16 3.71
N ALA A 94 10.66 8.66 2.50
CA ALA A 94 11.87 8.28 1.76
C ALA A 94 13.14 8.54 2.58
N ALA A 95 13.16 9.63 3.34
CA ALA A 95 14.28 9.96 4.22
C ALA A 95 14.47 8.89 5.31
N ALA A 96 13.39 8.43 5.95
CA ALA A 96 13.44 7.41 6.99
C ALA A 96 13.65 5.99 6.42
N ALA A 97 13.15 5.70 5.22
CA ALA A 97 13.30 4.41 4.54
C ALA A 97 14.77 4.08 4.21
N ARG A 98 15.66 5.08 4.18
CA ARG A 98 17.10 4.86 4.05
C ARG A 98 17.69 3.97 5.15
N LEU A 99 17.09 3.91 6.34
CA LEU A 99 17.55 3.03 7.42
C LEU A 99 17.50 1.55 7.02
N GLU A 100 16.59 1.15 6.14
CA GLU A 100 16.44 -0.23 5.67
C GLU A 100 17.04 -0.43 4.26
N GLY A 101 16.94 0.60 3.41
CA GLY A 101 17.46 0.60 2.04
C GLY A 101 18.98 0.79 1.91
N SER A 102 19.62 1.48 2.87
CA SER A 102 21.06 1.73 2.87
C SER A 102 21.79 0.67 3.69
N LYS A 103 22.23 -0.42 3.03
CA LYS A 103 23.07 -1.46 3.64
C LYS A 103 24.58 -1.12 3.63
N ALA A 104 24.92 0.17 3.58
CA ALA A 104 26.29 0.66 3.55
C ALA A 104 26.99 0.53 4.91
#